data_AF-A0A7X2ZEJ0-F1
#
_entry.id   AF-A0A7X2ZEJ0-F1
#
_cell.length_a   1.000
_cell.length_b   1.000
_cell.length_c   1.000
_cell.angle_alpha   90.00
_cell.angle_beta   90.00
_cell.angle_gamma   90.00
#
_symmetry.space_group_name_H-M   'P 1'
#
loop_
_entity.id
_entity.type
_entity.pdbx_description
1 polymer ?
#
loop_
_entity_poly.entity_id
_entity_poly.type
_entity_poly.pdbx_seq_one_letter_code
_entity_poly.pdbx_strand_id
1 'polypeptide(L)' 'TYYNHFRYQWNLKKMTPVQYRDHLLQSA' A
#
# COMPACT_ATOMS: atom_id res chain seq x y z
N THR A 1 17.54 -5.91 16.34
CA THR A 1 17.71 -4.68 15.53
C THR A 1 17.02 -4.89 14.19
N TYR A 2 15.71 -4.62 14.11
CA TYR A 2 14.90 -4.87 12.90
C TYR A 2 14.69 -3.55 12.14
N TYR A 3 15.75 -3.05 11.49
CA TYR A 3 15.62 -1.85 10.65
C TYR A 3 15.18 -2.25 9.24
N ASN A 4 13.99 -1.80 8.86
CA ASN A 4 13.40 -2.07 7.55
C ASN A 4 14.00 -1.09 6.52
N HIS A 5 15.14 -1.45 5.91
CA HIS A 5 15.88 -0.60 4.97
C HIS A 5 15.24 -0.46 3.57
N PHE A 6 14.06 -1.03 3.32
CA PHE A 6 13.50 -1.16 1.97
C PHE A 6 12.55 -0.04 1.54
N ARG A 7 12.26 0.95 2.37
CA ARG A 7 11.20 1.92 2.07
C ARG A 7 11.69 3.20 1.42
N TYR A 8 12.05 3.06 0.16
CA TYR A 8 11.85 4.12 -0.83
C TYR A 8 10.86 3.64 -1.88
N GLN A 9 9.62 4.14 -1.78
CA GLN A 9 8.54 3.86 -2.72
C GLN A 9 8.08 5.15 -3.42
N TRP A 10 9.05 5.95 -3.85
CA TRP A 10 8.77 7.24 -4.50
C TRP A 10 8.03 7.09 -5.84
N ASN A 11 8.10 5.90 -6.45
CA ASN A 11 7.53 5.60 -7.76
C ASN A 11 6.35 4.60 -7.71
N LEU A 12 5.80 4.27 -6.54
CA LEU A 12 4.58 3.46 -6.50
C LEU A 12 3.39 4.29 -6.98
N LYS A 13 2.66 3.76 -7.95
CA LYS A 13 1.37 4.33 -8.35
C LYS A 13 0.43 4.26 -7.16
N LYS A 14 -0.13 5.41 -6.77
CA LYS A 14 -1.16 5.46 -5.73
C LYS A 14 -2.41 4.73 -6.24
N MET A 15 -3.03 3.91 -5.39
CA MET A 15 -4.35 3.35 -5.68
C MET A 15 -5.38 4.48 -5.75
N THR A 16 -6.38 4.33 -6.61
CA THR A 16 -7.54 5.22 -6.61
C THR A 16 -8.43 4.93 -5.40
N PRO A 17 -9.26 5.89 -4.95
CA PRO A 17 -10.13 5.69 -3.79
C PRO A 17 -11.03 4.45 -3.87
N VAL A 18 -11.49 4.09 -5.08
CA VAL A 18 -12.34 2.89 -5.29
C VAL A 18 -11.54 1.61 -5.08
N GLN A 19 -10.32 1.53 -5.63
CA GLN A 19 -9.44 0.37 -5.47
C GLN A 19 -9.04 0.16 -4.00
N TYR A 20 -8.81 1.26 -3.27
CA TYR A 20 -8.50 1.19 -1.84
C TYR A 20 -9.70 0.65 -1.04
N ARG A 21 -10.93 1.08 -1.37
CA ARG A 21 -12.15 0.56 -0.74
C ARG A 21 -12.33 -0.93 -1.00
N ASP A 22 -12.18 -1.37 -2.23
CA ASP A 22 -12.35 -2.78 -2.59
C ASP A 22 -11.31 -3.67 -1.90
N HIS A 23 -10.06 -3.19 -1.77
CA HIS A 23 -9.03 -3.88 -0.98
C HIS A 23 -9.40 -4.02 0.50
N LEU A 24 -10.00 -3.00 1.11
CA LEU A 24 -10.49 -3.08 2.50
C LEU A 24 -11.67 -4.05 2.65
N LEU A 25 -12.52 -4.17 1.63
CA LEU A 25 -13.65 -5.09 1.65
C LEU A 25 -13.22 -6.55 1.39
N GLN A 26 -12.15 -6.76 0.61
CA GLN A 26 -11.61 -8.09 0.30
C GLN A 26 -10.76 -8.68 1.44
N SER A 27 -10.30 -7.84 2.37
CA SER A 27 -9.50 -8.27 3.53
C SER A 27 -10.32 -8.57 4.78
N ALA A 28 -11.66 -8.41 4.72
CA ALA A 28 -12.62 -8.83 5.74
C ALA A 28 -13.13 -10.25 5.44
#